data_AF-C8PDE1-F1
#
_entry.id   AF-C8PDE1-F1
#
_cell.length_a   1.000
_cell.length_b   1.000
_cell.length_c   1.000
_cell.angle_alpha   90.00
_cell.angle_beta   90.00
_cell.angle_gamma   90.00
#
_symmetry.space_group_name_H-M   'P 1'
#
loop_
_entity.id
_entity.type
_entity.pdbx_description
1 polymer ?
#
loop_
_entity_poly.entity_id
_entity_poly.type
_entity_poly.pdbx_seq_one_letter_code
_entity_poly.pdbx_strand_id
1 'polypeptide(L)' 'MKLSKKEIEEAYLARLESETRQPETEEQRKLAKERRARINKLSYESLRKQGFYEAAERLGGK' A
#
# COMPACT_ATOMS: atom_id res chain seq x y z
N MET A 1 -4.05 -11.98 -21.32
CA MET A 1 -2.59 -12.02 -21.55
C MET A 1 -1.90 -12.29 -20.23
N LYS A 2 -0.96 -13.25 -20.18
CA LYS A 2 -0.06 -13.43 -19.02
C LYS A 2 1.14 -12.50 -19.23
N LEU A 3 1.44 -11.67 -18.24
CA LEU A 3 2.62 -10.79 -18.25
C LEU A 3 3.89 -11.63 -18.42
N SER A 4 4.85 -11.12 -19.20
CA SER A 4 6.16 -11.72 -19.30
C SER A 4 6.91 -11.59 -17.97
N LYS A 5 7.86 -12.50 -17.71
CA LYS A 5 8.70 -12.43 -16.49
C LYS A 5 9.36 -11.06 -16.31
N LYS A 6 9.77 -10.43 -17.42
CA LYS A 6 10.44 -9.12 -17.43
C LYS A 6 9.50 -8.00 -16.99
N GLU A 7 8.25 -7.99 -17.47
CA GLU A 7 7.25 -7.00 -17.05
C GLU A 7 6.89 -7.16 -15.56
N ILE A 8 6.91 -8.39 -15.04
CA ILE A 8 6.69 -8.65 -13.60
C ILE A 8 7.87 -8.12 -12.78
N GLU A 9 9.11 -8.33 -13.21
CA GLU A 9 10.31 -7.80 -12.56
C GLU A 9 10.34 -6.27 -12.56
N GLU A 10 10.06 -5.63 -13.69
CA GLU A 10 10.01 -4.17 -13.80
C GLU A 10 8.93 -3.57 -12.91
N ALA A 11 7.73 -4.17 -12.87
CA ALA A 11 6.67 -3.73 -11.98
C ALA A 11 7.04 -3.91 -10.50
N TYR A 12 7.75 -5.00 -10.16
CA TYR A 12 8.21 -5.25 -8.81
C TYR A 12 9.28 -4.25 -8.36
N LEU A 13 10.26 -3.94 -9.23
CA LEU A 13 11.29 -2.94 -8.97
C LEU A 13 10.69 -1.54 -8.82
N ALA A 14 9.79 -1.14 -9.71
CA ALA A 14 9.10 0.15 -9.63
C ALA A 14 8.28 0.27 -8.33
N ARG A 15 7.68 -0.84 -7.87
CA ARG A 15 6.98 -0.88 -6.58
C ARG A 15 7.94 -0.70 -5.41
N LEU A 16 9.05 -1.44 -5.39
CA LEU A 16 10.10 -1.31 -4.36
C LEU A 16 10.65 0.11 -4.30
N GLU A 17 10.94 0.71 -5.45
CA GLU A 17 11.43 2.08 -5.53
C GLU A 17 10.37 3.05 -5.02
N SER A 18 9.10 2.91 -5.41
CA SER A 18 8.01 3.74 -4.87
C SER A 18 7.77 3.55 -3.37
N GLU A 19 8.01 2.35 -2.82
CA GLU A 19 7.79 2.02 -1.41
C GLU A 19 8.97 2.48 -0.51
N THR A 20 10.19 2.53 -1.07
CA THR A 20 11.42 2.88 -0.35
C THR A 20 11.89 4.31 -0.58
N ARG A 21 11.42 4.98 -1.65
CA ARG A 21 11.77 6.37 -1.94
C ARG A 21 11.22 7.28 -0.86
N GLN A 22 12.13 7.93 -0.14
CA GLN A 22 11.76 8.97 0.82
C GLN A 22 11.16 10.16 0.05
N PRO A 23 10.09 10.78 0.56
CA PRO A 23 9.54 11.98 -0.05
C PRO A 23 10.58 13.11 0.03
N GLU A 24 10.91 13.69 -1.10
CA GLU A 24 11.88 14.79 -1.23
C GLU A 24 11.25 16.14 -0.83
N THR A 25 9.91 16.23 -0.85
CA THR A 25 9.16 17.44 -0.48
C THR A 25 8.05 17.17 0.54
N GLU A 26 7.61 18.23 1.23
CA GLU A 26 6.50 18.15 2.19
C GLU A 26 5.15 17.83 1.48
N GLU A 27 4.97 18.28 0.23
CA GLU A 27 3.82 17.91 -0.60
C GLU A 27 3.81 16.41 -0.93
N GLN A 28 4.96 15.85 -1.33
CA GLN A 28 5.11 14.42 -1.57
C GLN A 28 4.87 13.61 -0.28
N ARG A 29 5.31 14.13 0.87
CA ARG A 29 5.05 13.52 2.18
C ARG A 29 3.55 13.50 2.52
N LYS A 30 2.83 14.59 2.25
CA LYS A 30 1.37 14.66 2.42
C LYS A 30 0.66 13.65 1.51
N LEU A 31 1.00 13.62 0.23
CA LEU A 31 0.44 12.66 -0.74
C LEU A 31 0.72 11.21 -0.34
N ALA A 32 1.93 10.91 0.15
CA ALA A 32 2.29 9.59 0.65
C ALA A 32 1.47 9.20 1.89
N LYS A 33 1.26 10.13 2.83
CA LYS A 33 0.39 9.90 4.00
C LYS A 33 -1.05 9.63 3.59
N GLU A 34 -1.61 10.42 2.69
CA GLU A 34 -2.97 10.22 2.17
C GLU A 34 -3.13 8.87 1.45
N ARG A 35 -2.15 8.51 0.60
CA ARG A 35 -2.12 7.22 -0.08
C ARG A 35 -2.09 6.08 0.92
N ARG A 36 -1.25 6.18 1.96
CA ARG A 36 -1.15 5.17 3.02
C ARG A 36 -2.45 5.06 3.83
N ALA A 37 -3.08 6.17 4.18
CA ALA A 37 -4.37 6.18 4.87
C ALA A 37 -5.47 5.48 4.04
N ARG A 38 -5.51 5.75 2.72
CA ARG A 38 -6.45 5.09 1.80
C ARG A 38 -6.22 3.58 1.73
N ILE A 39 -4.96 3.14 1.62
CA ILE A 39 -4.60 1.72 1.59
C ILE A 39 -4.98 1.03 2.91
N ASN A 40 -4.70 1.66 4.05
CA ASN A 40 -5.06 1.12 5.36
C ASN A 40 -6.57 0.96 5.50
N LYS A 41 -7.37 1.95 5.06
CA LYS A 41 -8.84 1.86 5.08
C LYS A 41 -9.36 0.69 4.24
N LEU A 42 -8.89 0.56 3.00
CA LEU A 42 -9.30 -0.54 2.12
C LEU A 42 -8.90 -1.91 2.71
N SER A 43 -7.72 -1.98 3.31
CA SER A 43 -7.22 -3.19 3.94
C SER A 43 -8.03 -3.54 5.20
N TYR A 44 -8.36 -2.56 6.03
CA TYR A 44 -9.24 -2.72 7.19
C TYR A 44 -10.61 -3.29 6.77
N GLU A 45 -11.29 -2.66 5.81
CA GLU A 45 -12.60 -3.11 5.35
C GLU A 45 -12.57 -4.52 4.76
N SER A 46 -11.51 -4.84 3.99
CA SER A 46 -11.32 -6.17 3.41
C SER A 46 -11.08 -7.25 4.48
N LEU A 47 -10.18 -7.01 5.43
CA LEU A 47 -9.88 -7.95 6.51
C LEU A 47 -11.10 -8.17 7.41
N ARG A 48 -11.87 -7.11 7.68
CA ARG A 48 -13.10 -7.17 8.46
C ARG A 48 -14.19 -7.98 7.77
N LYS A 49 -14.29 -7.91 6.42
CA LYS A 49 -15.18 -8.76 5.62
C LYS A 49 -14.75 -10.23 5.60
N GLN A 50 -13.45 -10.49 5.68
CA GLN A 50 -12.89 -11.84 5.72
C GLN A 50 -12.87 -12.47 7.12
N GLY A 51 -13.34 -11.75 8.15
CA GLY A 51 -13.38 -12.23 9.54
C GLY A 51 -12.07 -12.10 10.31
N PHE A 52 -11.04 -11.48 9.73
CA PHE A 52 -9.75 -11.24 10.38
C PHE A 52 -9.77 -9.96 11.23
N TYR A 53 -10.61 -9.94 12.28
CA TYR A 53 -10.85 -8.75 13.09
C TYR A 53 -9.60 -8.22 13.80
N GLU A 54 -8.79 -9.10 14.42
CA GLU A 54 -7.54 -8.68 15.07
C GLU A 54 -6.54 -8.03 14.10
N ALA A 55 -6.47 -8.55 12.86
CA ALA A 55 -5.60 -8.00 11.83
C ALA A 55 -6.14 -6.66 11.30
N ALA A 56 -7.46 -6.52 11.19
CA ALA A 56 -8.12 -5.27 10.84
C ALA A 56 -7.87 -4.20 11.91
N GLU A 57 -8.05 -4.51 13.20
CA GLU A 57 -7.81 -3.56 14.30
C GLU A 57 -6.37 -3.06 14.37
N ARG A 58 -5.38 -3.83 13.94
CA ARG A 58 -3.99 -3.32 13.81
C ARG A 58 -3.81 -2.26 12.71
N LEU A 59 -4.71 -2.20 11.73
CA LEU A 59 -4.65 -1.25 10.61
C LEU A 59 -5.57 -0.04 10.79
N GLY A 60 -6.65 -0.16 11.55
CA GLY A 60 -7.66 0.90 11.76
C GLY A 60 -8.03 1.18 13.22
N GLY A 61 -7.50 0.41 14.18
CA GLY A 61 -7.74 0.53 15.61
C GLY A 61 -6.64 1.35 16.30
N LYS A 62 -6.62 2.65 16.03
CA LYS A 62 -6.27 3.77 16.93
C LYS A 62 -6.45 5.09 16.21
#